data_AF-A0A1Q3LQC0-F1
#
_entry.id   AF-A0A1Q3LQC0-F1
#
_cell.length_a   1.000
_cell.length_b   1.000
_cell.length_c   1.000
_cell.angle_alpha   90.00
_cell.angle_beta   90.00
_cell.angle_gamma   90.00
#
_symmetry.space_group_name_H-M   'P 1'
#
loop_
_entity.id
_entity.type
_entity.pdbx_description
1 polymer ?
#
loop_
_entity_poly.entity_id
_entity_poly.type
_entity_poly.pdbx_seq_one_letter_code
_entity_poly.pdbx_strand_id
1 'polypeptide(L)'
;MKVTVTGDHADWIYKVNEKVKFKIAVTQGDKFLKDVKVDYEIGPEKMAPQIKQSAILKDGQLDMEGGSMAVPGFLRCTVKVEYNNVKYTGLATAAFDPEKIEPTTTSPSDFNQFWDNAIAENKRIPLDPIMELLPTKCTDKVDVYQINFQNYKYGMRVYGILCVPKAPGKHPAVLEVPGAGVRPYKGDLYLAEQGVISLQIGIHGIPVTLDSIVYANLKYGALDGYPISNMDNRDSYYYKHVYLGCLRAIDFLATLPQYDGQNLDK
;
A
#
# COMPACT_ATOMS: atom_id res chain seq x y z
N MET A 1 -23.23 18.71 8.84
CA MET A 1 -24.18 17.86 8.07
C MET A 1 -23.48 16.54 7.77
N LYS A 2 -24.22 15.44 7.68
CA LYS A 2 -23.72 14.11 7.35
C LYS A 2 -24.60 13.51 6.27
N VAL A 3 -23.97 12.85 5.29
CA VAL A 3 -24.65 12.05 4.26
C VAL A 3 -24.30 10.61 4.55
N THR A 4 -25.30 9.80 4.85
CA THR A 4 -25.15 8.37 5.14
C THR A 4 -25.79 7.58 4.02
N VAL A 5 -25.08 6.56 3.54
CA VAL A 5 -25.59 5.59 2.58
C VAL A 5 -25.35 4.22 3.19
N THR A 6 -26.35 3.34 3.17
CA THR A 6 -26.23 1.97 3.68
C THR A 6 -26.86 0.98 2.71
N GLY A 7 -26.25 -0.20 2.55
CA GLY A 7 -26.91 -1.35 1.94
C GLY A 7 -27.86 -2.03 2.93
N ASP A 8 -28.71 -2.93 2.44
CA ASP A 8 -29.69 -3.67 3.23
C ASP A 8 -29.15 -4.96 3.87
N HIS A 9 -27.94 -5.40 3.49
CA HIS A 9 -27.19 -6.44 4.20
C HIS A 9 -26.26 -5.86 5.27
N ALA A 10 -26.21 -6.50 6.43
CA ALA A 10 -25.39 -6.09 7.56
C ALA A 10 -23.88 -6.31 7.33
N ASP A 11 -23.52 -7.32 6.52
CA ASP A 11 -22.14 -7.69 6.18
C ASP A 11 -21.70 -7.17 4.80
N TRP A 12 -22.59 -6.47 4.09
CA TRP A 12 -22.38 -5.93 2.75
C TRP A 12 -22.14 -6.97 1.64
N ILE A 13 -22.32 -8.27 1.91
CA ILE A 13 -22.06 -9.36 0.95
C ILE A 13 -23.35 -9.81 0.29
N TYR A 14 -23.36 -9.90 -1.04
CA TYR A 14 -24.49 -10.30 -1.88
C TYR A 14 -24.07 -11.43 -2.82
N LYS A 15 -25.04 -12.20 -3.32
CA LYS A 15 -24.85 -13.12 -4.44
C LYS A 15 -24.95 -12.38 -5.77
N VAL A 16 -24.22 -12.83 -6.78
CA VAL A 16 -24.42 -12.30 -8.14
C VAL A 16 -25.89 -12.41 -8.55
N ASN A 17 -26.39 -11.38 -9.24
CA ASN A 17 -27.80 -11.18 -9.61
C ASN A 17 -28.78 -10.91 -8.45
N GLU A 18 -28.31 -10.89 -7.20
CA GLU A 18 -29.10 -10.38 -6.08
C GLU A 18 -29.30 -8.87 -6.20
N LYS A 19 -30.46 -8.35 -5.78
CA LYS A 19 -30.71 -6.91 -5.80
C LYS A 19 -30.31 -6.31 -4.47
N VAL A 20 -29.40 -5.34 -4.51
CA VAL A 20 -29.10 -4.49 -3.35
C VAL A 20 -30.12 -3.34 -3.26
N LYS A 21 -30.52 -3.00 -2.03
CA LYS A 21 -31.23 -1.75 -1.75
C LYS A 21 -30.33 -0.80 -0.99
N PHE A 22 -30.28 0.44 -1.42
CA PHE A 22 -29.58 1.50 -0.71
C PHE A 22 -30.57 2.39 0.03
N LYS A 23 -30.20 2.75 1.26
CA LYS A 23 -30.84 3.81 2.03
C LYS A 23 -29.92 5.01 2.08
N ILE A 24 -30.44 6.17 1.67
CA ILE A 24 -29.79 7.47 1.76
C ILE A 24 -30.41 8.24 2.91
N ALA A 25 -29.57 8.85 3.75
CA ALA A 25 -30.00 9.72 4.83
C ALA A 25 -29.11 10.98 4.92
N VAL A 26 -29.72 12.15 4.99
CA VAL A 26 -29.02 13.42 5.17
C VAL A 26 -29.43 14.04 6.51
N THR A 27 -28.45 14.26 7.39
CA THR A 27 -28.69 14.79 8.74
C THR A 27 -27.86 16.02 9.05
N GLN A 28 -28.38 16.90 9.90
CA GLN A 28 -27.64 17.97 10.55
C GLN A 28 -27.72 17.77 12.06
N GLY A 29 -26.60 17.35 12.67
CA GLY A 29 -26.65 16.74 14.01
C GLY A 29 -27.51 15.48 13.96
N ASP A 30 -28.46 15.38 14.88
CA ASP A 30 -29.36 14.23 15.03
C ASP A 30 -30.68 14.37 14.26
N LYS A 31 -30.86 15.44 13.47
CA LYS A 31 -32.11 15.73 12.74
C LYS A 31 -31.97 15.47 11.25
N PHE A 32 -32.98 14.83 10.64
CA PHE A 32 -33.08 14.71 9.19
C PHE A 32 -33.34 16.07 8.53
N LEU A 33 -32.62 16.33 7.45
CA LEU A 33 -32.73 17.58 6.70
C LEU A 33 -33.77 17.42 5.59
N LYS A 34 -34.87 18.16 5.70
CA LYS A 34 -36.00 18.11 4.76
C LYS A 34 -35.72 18.85 3.46
N ASP A 35 -36.43 18.44 2.42
CA ASP A 35 -36.40 19.05 1.08
C ASP A 35 -34.98 19.21 0.50
N VAL A 36 -34.07 18.30 0.84
CA VAL A 36 -32.68 18.36 0.37
C VAL A 36 -32.56 17.70 -1.00
N LYS A 37 -31.95 18.40 -1.95
CA LYS A 37 -31.57 17.81 -3.24
C LYS A 37 -30.30 16.99 -3.06
N VAL A 38 -30.29 15.79 -3.61
CA VAL A 38 -29.08 14.95 -3.71
C VAL A 38 -28.87 14.53 -5.14
N ASP A 39 -27.61 14.35 -5.50
CA ASP A 39 -27.18 13.72 -6.75
C ASP A 39 -26.52 12.39 -6.38
N TYR A 40 -26.93 11.30 -7.03
CA TYR A 40 -26.37 9.99 -6.76
C TYR A 40 -25.94 9.26 -8.03
N GLU A 41 -24.88 8.48 -7.87
CA GLU A 41 -24.27 7.66 -8.92
C GLU A 41 -24.18 6.22 -8.40
N ILE A 42 -24.65 5.26 -9.20
CA ILE A 42 -24.57 3.83 -8.89
C ILE A 42 -23.92 3.09 -10.05
N GLY A 43 -22.93 2.26 -9.75
CA GLY A 43 -22.29 1.40 -10.73
C GLY A 43 -21.10 0.65 -10.15
N PRO A 44 -20.37 -0.12 -10.98
CA PRO A 44 -19.20 -0.84 -10.54
C PRO A 44 -18.16 0.13 -9.94
N GLU A 45 -17.56 -0.25 -8.82
CA GLU A 45 -16.60 0.60 -8.11
C GLU A 45 -15.47 1.05 -9.05
N LYS A 46 -15.15 2.34 -9.02
CA LYS A 46 -14.09 2.99 -9.82
C LYS A 46 -14.29 2.91 -11.34
N MET A 47 -15.44 2.43 -11.81
CA MET A 47 -15.85 2.44 -13.20
C MET A 47 -16.89 3.54 -13.46
N ALA A 48 -17.23 3.77 -14.73
CA ALA A 48 -18.32 4.68 -15.08
C ALA A 48 -19.64 4.20 -14.44
N PRO A 49 -20.41 5.09 -13.80
CA PRO A 49 -21.66 4.70 -13.18
C PRO A 49 -22.68 4.31 -14.24
N GLN A 50 -23.49 3.31 -13.93
CA GLN A 50 -24.61 2.86 -14.78
C GLN A 50 -25.85 3.72 -14.56
N ILE A 51 -26.01 4.25 -13.34
CA ILE A 51 -27.09 5.13 -12.94
C ILE A 51 -26.49 6.45 -12.48
N LYS A 52 -27.03 7.55 -12.97
CA LYS A 52 -26.73 8.91 -12.51
C LYS A 52 -28.02 9.72 -12.49
N GLN A 53 -28.48 10.06 -11.30
CA GLN A 53 -29.78 10.70 -11.09
C GLN A 53 -29.73 11.70 -9.94
N SER A 54 -30.80 12.48 -9.81
CA SER A 54 -31.00 13.39 -8.69
C SER A 54 -32.36 13.14 -8.05
N ALA A 55 -32.47 13.35 -6.75
CA ALA A 55 -33.73 13.25 -6.02
C ALA A 55 -33.84 14.35 -4.97
N ILE A 56 -35.08 14.70 -4.59
CA ILE A 56 -35.35 15.57 -3.44
C ILE A 56 -35.82 14.68 -2.28
N LEU A 57 -35.09 14.65 -1.18
CA LEU A 57 -35.47 13.88 0.02
C LEU A 57 -36.40 14.76 0.86
N LYS A 58 -37.70 14.54 0.74
CA LYS A 58 -38.73 15.28 1.48
C LYS A 58 -38.54 15.19 2.99
N ASP A 59 -38.27 13.99 3.50
CA ASP A 59 -38.04 13.73 4.93
C ASP A 59 -36.56 13.49 5.25
N GLY A 60 -35.64 13.90 4.36
CA GLY A 60 -34.20 13.69 4.52
C GLY A 60 -33.75 12.23 4.40
N GLN A 61 -34.64 11.34 3.94
CA GLN A 61 -34.36 9.94 3.65
C GLN A 61 -34.87 9.52 2.27
N LEU A 62 -34.24 8.51 1.68
CA LEU A 62 -34.67 7.83 0.46
C LEU A 62 -34.22 6.37 0.49
N ASP A 63 -35.18 5.45 0.38
CA ASP A 63 -34.92 4.04 0.07
C ASP A 63 -34.99 3.84 -1.44
N MET A 64 -34.02 3.13 -2.01
CA MET A 64 -33.96 2.91 -3.45
C MET A 64 -33.35 1.56 -3.82
N GLU A 65 -33.80 1.01 -4.94
CA GLU A 65 -33.18 -0.15 -5.58
C GLU A 65 -31.82 0.27 -6.15
N GLY A 66 -30.76 -0.40 -5.72
CA GLY A 66 -29.39 -0.15 -6.19
C GLY A 66 -29.00 -0.97 -7.42
N GLY A 67 -29.82 -1.95 -7.81
CA GLY A 67 -29.52 -2.87 -8.90
C GLY A 67 -28.77 -4.11 -8.42
N SER A 68 -27.99 -4.72 -9.32
CA SER A 68 -27.29 -5.99 -9.07
C SER A 68 -26.02 -6.06 -9.94
N MET A 69 -25.12 -6.99 -9.65
CA MET A 69 -24.02 -7.34 -10.55
C MET A 69 -24.18 -8.75 -11.12
N ALA A 70 -23.98 -8.91 -12.43
CA ALA A 70 -24.03 -10.21 -13.10
C ALA A 70 -22.76 -11.04 -12.91
N VAL A 71 -21.66 -10.41 -12.50
CA VAL A 71 -20.36 -11.03 -12.23
C VAL A 71 -19.86 -10.60 -10.85
N PRO A 72 -18.96 -11.37 -10.22
CA PRO A 72 -18.33 -10.99 -8.96
C PRO A 72 -17.69 -9.60 -9.04
N GLY A 73 -17.83 -8.80 -7.98
CA GLY A 73 -17.29 -7.45 -7.94
C GLY A 73 -17.93 -6.56 -6.89
N PHE A 74 -17.76 -5.24 -7.05
CA PHE A 74 -18.24 -4.24 -6.09
C PHE A 74 -19.14 -3.23 -6.78
N LEU A 75 -20.36 -3.07 -6.28
CA LEU A 75 -21.31 -2.04 -6.74
C LEU A 75 -21.34 -0.91 -5.72
N ARG A 76 -21.03 0.31 -6.14
CA ARG A 76 -20.98 1.49 -5.27
C ARG A 76 -22.12 2.44 -5.55
N CYS A 77 -22.82 2.86 -4.50
CA CYS A 77 -23.67 4.04 -4.50
C CYS A 77 -22.90 5.21 -3.87
N THR A 78 -22.73 6.29 -4.62
CA THR A 78 -22.13 7.54 -4.15
C THR A 78 -23.18 8.64 -4.19
N VAL A 79 -23.38 9.33 -3.08
CA VAL A 79 -24.35 10.41 -2.93
C VAL A 79 -23.61 11.71 -2.62
N LYS A 80 -23.88 12.74 -3.40
CA LYS A 80 -23.33 14.08 -3.24
C LYS A 80 -24.45 15.05 -2.91
N VAL A 81 -24.18 15.93 -1.95
CA VAL A 81 -25.12 16.95 -1.48
C VAL A 81 -24.36 18.26 -1.38
N GLU A 82 -24.91 19.32 -1.94
CA GLU A 82 -24.40 20.68 -1.76
C GLU A 82 -25.37 21.44 -0.86
N TYR A 83 -24.87 21.94 0.26
CA TYR A 83 -25.65 22.68 1.25
C TYR A 83 -24.80 23.85 1.78
N ASN A 84 -25.34 25.07 1.70
CA ASN A 84 -24.62 26.31 2.06
C ASN A 84 -23.23 26.42 1.42
N ASN A 85 -23.11 26.11 0.12
CA ASN A 85 -21.85 26.10 -0.65
C ASN A 85 -20.79 25.11 -0.14
N VAL A 86 -21.16 24.16 0.73
CA VAL A 86 -20.30 23.07 1.19
C VAL A 86 -20.77 21.77 0.55
N LYS A 87 -19.83 21.02 -0.04
CA LYS A 87 -20.09 19.71 -0.65
C LYS A 87 -19.86 18.61 0.37
N TYR A 88 -20.85 17.72 0.50
CA TYR A 88 -20.82 16.55 1.36
C TYR A 88 -21.00 15.31 0.49
N THR A 89 -20.26 14.25 0.82
CA THR A 89 -20.33 12.97 0.10
C THR A 89 -20.56 11.84 1.11
N GLY A 90 -21.51 10.96 0.79
CA GLY A 90 -21.70 9.68 1.47
C GLY A 90 -21.62 8.55 0.44
N LEU A 91 -21.22 7.35 0.85
CA LEU A 91 -21.15 6.20 -0.04
C LEU A 91 -21.42 4.90 0.71
N ALA A 92 -21.92 3.90 -0.03
CA ALA A 92 -21.99 2.51 0.38
C ALA A 92 -21.52 1.64 -0.80
N THR A 93 -20.89 0.52 -0.50
CA THR A 93 -20.43 -0.44 -1.50
C THR A 93 -20.95 -1.83 -1.13
N ALA A 94 -21.65 -2.47 -2.07
CA ALA A 94 -22.12 -3.85 -1.97
C ALA A 94 -21.14 -4.77 -2.69
N ALA A 95 -20.71 -5.84 -2.01
CA ALA A 95 -19.77 -6.82 -2.53
C ALA A 95 -20.53 -8.05 -3.05
N PHE A 96 -20.45 -8.30 -4.36
CA PHE A 96 -21.11 -9.42 -5.04
C PHE A 96 -20.14 -10.58 -5.18
N ASP A 97 -20.39 -11.69 -4.46
CA ASP A 97 -19.52 -12.87 -4.38
C ASP A 97 -18.00 -12.51 -4.39
N PRO A 98 -17.52 -11.67 -3.46
CA PRO A 98 -16.19 -11.06 -3.56
C PRO A 98 -15.03 -12.07 -3.63
N GLU A 99 -15.21 -13.26 -3.05
CA GLU A 99 -14.22 -14.34 -3.06
C GLU A 99 -14.12 -15.06 -4.42
N LYS A 100 -15.05 -14.79 -5.35
CA LYS A 100 -15.06 -15.34 -6.72
C LYS A 100 -14.55 -14.36 -7.77
N ILE A 101 -13.98 -13.21 -7.37
CA ILE A 101 -13.40 -12.25 -8.32
C ILE A 101 -12.18 -12.90 -8.98
N GLU A 102 -12.23 -13.01 -10.30
CA GLU A 102 -11.15 -13.58 -11.11
C GLU A 102 -10.20 -12.48 -11.62
N PRO A 103 -8.93 -12.81 -11.92
CA PRO A 103 -8.00 -11.88 -12.54
C PRO A 103 -8.52 -11.34 -13.88
N THR A 104 -8.38 -10.04 -14.11
CA THR A 104 -8.77 -9.38 -15.37
C THR A 104 -7.66 -9.37 -16.42
N THR A 105 -6.51 -9.97 -16.12
CA THR A 105 -5.33 -10.03 -16.98
C THR A 105 -4.72 -11.43 -16.95
N THR A 106 -4.05 -11.80 -18.03
CA THR A 106 -3.30 -13.04 -18.15
C THR A 106 -1.82 -12.79 -17.86
N SER A 107 -1.16 -13.76 -17.22
CA SER A 107 0.30 -13.70 -17.07
C SER A 107 1.00 -13.72 -18.45
N PRO A 108 1.90 -12.78 -18.75
CA PRO A 108 2.67 -12.81 -20.00
C PRO A 108 3.44 -14.13 -20.16
N SER A 109 3.58 -14.61 -21.38
CA SER A 109 4.29 -15.88 -21.66
C SER A 109 5.75 -15.85 -21.25
N ASP A 110 6.37 -14.67 -21.19
CA ASP A 110 7.76 -14.46 -20.80
C ASP A 110 7.93 -13.95 -19.35
N PHE A 111 6.88 -13.97 -18.52
CA PHE A 111 6.92 -13.41 -17.16
C PHE A 111 8.07 -13.96 -16.30
N ASN A 112 8.21 -15.29 -16.24
CA ASN A 112 9.29 -15.92 -15.47
C ASN A 112 10.67 -15.61 -16.07
N GLN A 113 10.80 -15.73 -17.40
CA GLN A 113 12.04 -15.45 -18.11
C GLN A 113 12.52 -14.00 -17.91
N PHE A 114 11.59 -13.05 -17.88
CA PHE A 114 11.87 -11.65 -17.59
C PHE A 114 12.50 -11.47 -16.20
N TRP A 115 11.88 -12.06 -15.17
CA TRP A 115 12.40 -11.97 -13.80
C TRP A 115 13.69 -12.74 -13.60
N ASP A 116 13.82 -13.95 -14.17
CA ASP A 116 15.05 -14.74 -14.10
C ASP A 116 16.24 -13.97 -14.69
N ASN A 117 16.04 -13.31 -15.84
CA ASN A 117 17.05 -12.45 -16.45
C ASN A 117 17.39 -11.26 -15.56
N ALA A 118 16.38 -10.54 -15.06
CA ALA A 118 16.58 -9.38 -14.21
C ALA A 118 17.31 -9.73 -12.90
N ILE A 119 17.00 -10.88 -12.30
CA ILE A 119 17.68 -11.40 -11.11
C ILE A 119 19.13 -11.77 -11.44
N ALA A 120 19.37 -12.48 -12.53
CA ALA A 120 20.72 -12.88 -12.95
C ALA A 120 21.61 -11.67 -13.24
N GLU A 121 21.07 -10.64 -13.89
CA GLU A 121 21.78 -9.37 -14.13
C GLU A 121 22.09 -8.64 -12.83
N ASN A 122 21.10 -8.53 -11.94
CA ASN A 122 21.28 -7.84 -10.66
C ASN A 122 22.35 -8.52 -9.77
N LYS A 123 22.43 -9.86 -9.82
CA LYS A 123 23.45 -10.64 -9.09
C LYS A 123 24.89 -10.38 -9.58
N ARG A 124 25.07 -9.94 -10.84
CA ARG A 124 26.40 -9.59 -11.37
C ARG A 124 26.95 -8.28 -10.80
N ILE A 125 26.07 -7.44 -10.25
CA ILE A 125 26.48 -6.21 -9.56
C ILE A 125 27.05 -6.62 -8.19
N PRO A 126 28.29 -6.25 -7.84
CA PRO A 126 28.83 -6.52 -6.51
C PRO A 126 27.92 -5.93 -5.43
N LEU A 127 27.72 -6.65 -4.32
CA LEU A 127 26.89 -6.14 -3.22
C LEU A 127 27.46 -4.85 -2.65
N ASP A 128 28.77 -4.81 -2.44
CA ASP A 128 29.51 -3.64 -1.98
C ASP A 128 28.80 -2.95 -0.78
N PRO A 129 28.52 -3.70 0.31
CA PRO A 129 27.75 -3.16 1.42
C PRO A 129 28.58 -2.18 2.25
N ILE A 130 27.96 -1.08 2.62
CA ILE A 130 28.48 -0.10 3.57
C ILE A 130 27.58 -0.16 4.81
N MET A 131 28.20 -0.27 5.98
CA MET A 131 27.52 -0.26 7.27
C MET A 131 28.11 0.86 8.13
N GLU A 132 27.29 1.83 8.50
CA GLU A 132 27.64 2.94 9.36
C GLU A 132 26.90 2.79 10.68
N LEU A 133 27.64 2.61 11.79
CA LEU A 133 27.03 2.53 13.11
C LEU A 133 26.34 3.87 13.43
N LEU A 134 25.17 3.81 14.06
CA LEU A 134 24.44 4.96 14.57
C LEU A 134 24.48 4.94 16.10
N PRO A 135 25.53 5.50 16.74
CA PRO A 135 25.74 5.34 18.19
C PRO A 135 24.57 5.85 19.02
N THR A 136 23.92 6.92 18.59
CA THR A 136 22.77 7.54 19.28
C THR A 136 21.48 6.72 19.18
N LYS A 137 21.47 5.65 18.37
CA LYS A 137 20.34 4.71 18.21
C LYS A 137 20.63 3.35 18.85
N CYS A 138 21.89 3.06 19.18
CA CYS A 138 22.28 1.81 19.83
C CYS A 138 21.76 1.76 21.28
N THR A 139 21.52 0.55 21.77
CA THR A 139 21.21 0.29 23.17
C THR A 139 22.33 -0.54 23.80
N ASP A 140 22.19 -0.89 25.08
CA ASP A 140 23.05 -1.88 25.74
C ASP A 140 22.93 -3.28 25.10
N LYS A 141 21.83 -3.56 24.39
CA LYS A 141 21.52 -4.88 23.81
C LYS A 141 21.59 -4.94 22.28
N VAL A 142 21.52 -3.80 21.59
CA VAL A 142 21.39 -3.78 20.12
C VAL A 142 22.37 -2.76 19.52
N ASP A 143 23.10 -3.18 18.49
CA ASP A 143 23.81 -2.28 17.59
C ASP A 143 22.91 -1.90 16.42
N VAL A 144 22.85 -0.60 16.11
CA VAL A 144 22.01 -0.07 15.03
C VAL A 144 22.90 0.58 13.98
N TYR A 145 22.70 0.20 12.73
CA TYR A 145 23.47 0.69 11.58
C TYR A 145 22.55 1.31 10.55
N GLN A 146 22.98 2.42 9.94
CA GLN A 146 22.53 2.74 8.60
C GLN A 146 23.34 1.89 7.63
N ILE A 147 22.66 1.16 6.76
CA ILE A 147 23.30 0.35 5.74
C ILE A 147 22.98 0.87 4.35
N ASN A 148 23.82 0.53 3.39
CA ASN A 148 23.48 0.61 1.99
C ASN A 148 24.30 -0.36 1.13
N PHE A 149 23.72 -0.84 0.03
CA PHE A 149 24.34 -1.78 -0.91
C PHE A 149 23.86 -1.54 -2.33
N GLN A 150 24.61 -2.00 -3.34
CA GLN A 150 24.27 -1.77 -4.74
C GLN A 150 23.11 -2.66 -5.22
N ASN A 151 22.28 -2.09 -6.11
CA ASN A 151 21.09 -2.73 -6.66
C ASN A 151 20.76 -2.15 -8.05
N TYR A 152 20.28 -3.01 -8.94
CA TYR A 152 19.67 -2.72 -10.23
C TYR A 152 20.59 -2.10 -11.30
N LYS A 153 21.40 -1.10 -10.93
CA LYS A 153 22.41 -0.46 -11.77
C LYS A 153 23.63 -0.13 -10.92
N TYR A 154 24.81 -0.13 -11.52
CA TYR A 154 26.04 0.26 -10.80
C TYR A 154 25.89 1.68 -10.25
N GLY A 155 26.20 1.85 -8.96
CA GLY A 155 26.04 3.12 -8.24
C GLY A 155 24.62 3.41 -7.74
N MET A 156 23.59 2.70 -8.19
CA MET A 156 22.26 2.76 -7.57
C MET A 156 22.26 1.88 -6.32
N ARG A 157 21.76 2.43 -5.21
CA ARG A 157 21.86 1.77 -3.90
C ARG A 157 20.51 1.63 -3.22
N VAL A 158 20.36 0.60 -2.41
CA VAL A 158 19.29 0.48 -1.42
C VAL A 158 19.85 0.94 -0.09
N TYR A 159 19.04 1.63 0.71
CA TYR A 159 19.40 2.09 2.04
C TYR A 159 18.44 1.47 3.06
N GLY A 160 18.91 1.26 4.29
CA GLY A 160 18.09 0.69 5.35
C GLY A 160 18.68 0.92 6.73
N ILE A 161 17.90 0.55 7.74
CA ILE A 161 18.35 0.46 9.13
C ILE A 161 18.45 -1.02 9.50
N LEU A 162 19.64 -1.44 9.89
CA LEU A 162 19.92 -2.78 10.41
C LEU A 162 20.06 -2.71 11.94
N CYS A 163 19.29 -3.51 12.66
CA CYS A 163 19.45 -3.71 14.09
C CYS A 163 20.00 -5.13 14.34
N VAL A 164 21.10 -5.22 15.06
CA VAL A 164 21.81 -6.48 15.33
C VAL A 164 21.87 -6.71 16.84
N PRO A 165 21.40 -7.86 17.37
CA PRO A 165 21.56 -8.19 18.78
C PRO A 165 23.04 -8.30 19.16
N LYS A 166 23.43 -7.69 20.29
CA LYS A 166 24.78 -7.80 20.87
C LYS A 166 25.03 -9.12 21.58
N ALA A 167 23.96 -9.86 21.88
CA ALA A 167 24.06 -11.15 22.54
C ALA A 167 24.95 -12.10 21.70
N PRO A 168 25.86 -12.84 22.36
CA PRO A 168 26.75 -13.75 21.64
C PRO A 168 25.96 -14.86 20.94
N GLY A 169 26.45 -15.29 19.78
CA GLY A 169 25.86 -16.38 19.02
C GLY A 169 25.38 -15.94 17.64
N LYS A 170 24.55 -16.80 17.04
CA LYS A 170 23.90 -16.57 15.75
C LYS A 170 22.41 -16.32 15.98
N HIS A 171 21.82 -15.47 15.16
CA HIS A 171 20.46 -15.00 15.32
C HIS A 171 19.65 -15.24 14.03
N PRO A 172 18.35 -15.52 14.14
CA PRO A 172 17.44 -15.41 13.01
C PRO A 172 17.40 -13.98 12.49
N ALA A 173 16.88 -13.79 11.28
CA ALA A 173 16.76 -12.47 10.66
C ALA A 173 15.36 -12.24 10.08
N VAL A 174 14.96 -10.97 9.99
CA VAL A 174 13.77 -10.52 9.26
C VAL A 174 14.12 -9.38 8.31
N LEU A 175 13.54 -9.43 7.12
CA LEU A 175 13.49 -8.28 6.21
C LEU A 175 12.15 -7.56 6.36
N GLU A 176 12.17 -6.30 6.75
CA GLU A 176 10.99 -5.44 6.79
C GLU A 176 10.92 -4.59 5.51
N VAL A 177 9.92 -4.89 4.67
CA VAL A 177 9.61 -4.09 3.48
C VAL A 177 8.62 -2.97 3.82
N PRO A 178 8.80 -1.75 3.29
CA PRO A 178 7.99 -0.62 3.71
C PRO A 178 6.63 -0.55 2.99
N GLY A 179 5.60 -0.09 3.71
CA GLY A 179 4.36 0.39 3.09
C GLY A 179 4.59 1.64 2.22
N ALA A 180 3.62 1.97 1.36
CA ALA A 180 3.72 3.07 0.41
C ALA A 180 4.01 4.43 1.08
N GLY A 181 5.02 5.15 0.57
CA GLY A 181 5.29 6.54 0.94
C GLY A 181 6.78 6.86 1.09
N VAL A 182 7.12 8.14 0.99
CA VAL A 182 8.48 8.68 1.08
C VAL A 182 8.74 9.17 2.50
N ARG A 183 9.58 8.47 3.27
CA ARG A 183 9.81 8.74 4.70
C ARG A 183 11.14 8.17 5.21
N PRO A 184 11.67 8.66 6.35
CA PRO A 184 12.77 8.01 7.04
C PRO A 184 12.32 6.71 7.72
N TYR A 185 13.30 5.90 8.11
CA TYR A 185 13.11 4.63 8.82
C TYR A 185 13.91 4.60 10.13
N LYS A 186 13.44 3.81 11.09
CA LYS A 186 14.06 3.70 12.41
C LYS A 186 14.63 2.31 12.70
N GLY A 187 14.24 1.30 11.92
CA GLY A 187 14.48 -0.11 12.23
C GLY A 187 13.58 -0.61 13.36
N ASP A 188 13.55 -1.93 13.56
CA ASP A 188 12.81 -2.57 14.65
C ASP A 188 13.79 -2.99 15.77
N LEU A 189 13.99 -2.08 16.71
CA LEU A 189 14.77 -2.32 17.92
C LEU A 189 14.12 -3.37 18.83
N TYR A 190 12.79 -3.41 18.88
CA TYR A 190 12.07 -4.31 19.78
C TYR A 190 12.38 -5.76 19.41
N LEU A 191 12.30 -6.08 18.12
CA LEU A 191 12.59 -7.41 17.60
C LEU A 191 14.06 -7.79 17.80
N ALA A 192 14.99 -6.84 17.60
CA ALA A 192 16.41 -7.05 17.87
C ALA A 192 16.73 -7.28 19.36
N GLU A 193 16.01 -6.63 20.28
CA GLU A 193 16.14 -6.92 21.71
C GLU A 193 15.64 -8.32 22.08
N GLN A 194 14.77 -8.93 21.26
CA GLN A 194 14.35 -10.33 21.39
C GLN A 194 15.30 -11.33 20.71
N GLY A 195 16.45 -10.89 20.19
CA GLY A 195 17.46 -11.77 19.59
C GLY A 195 17.24 -12.06 18.10
N VAL A 196 16.53 -11.20 17.37
CA VAL A 196 16.28 -11.34 15.93
C VAL A 196 16.91 -10.16 15.18
N ILE A 197 17.77 -10.42 14.19
CA ILE A 197 18.31 -9.35 13.34
C ILE A 197 17.16 -8.74 12.52
N SER A 198 16.94 -7.43 12.60
CA SER A 198 15.95 -6.75 11.78
C SER A 198 16.60 -5.83 10.76
N LEU A 199 16.14 -5.89 9.52
CA LEU A 199 16.56 -4.98 8.46
C LEU A 199 15.33 -4.31 7.82
N GLN A 200 15.17 -3.02 8.08
CA GLN A 200 14.13 -2.21 7.46
C GLN A 200 14.71 -1.39 6.30
N ILE A 201 14.24 -1.64 5.07
CA ILE A 201 14.77 -0.99 3.86
C ILE A 201 13.88 0.14 3.34
N GLY A 202 14.49 1.14 2.72
CA GLY A 202 13.84 2.13 1.89
C GLY A 202 13.94 1.78 0.41
N ILE A 203 12.90 2.13 -0.36
CA ILE A 203 12.79 1.74 -1.79
C ILE A 203 13.22 2.83 -2.76
N HIS A 204 13.56 4.04 -2.28
CA HIS A 204 13.75 5.23 -3.12
C HIS A 204 15.21 5.52 -3.51
N GLY A 205 16.16 4.72 -3.04
CA GLY A 205 17.58 4.92 -3.33
C GLY A 205 18.22 6.16 -2.69
N ILE A 206 17.67 6.60 -1.56
CA ILE A 206 18.17 7.70 -0.74
C ILE A 206 18.41 7.21 0.69
N PRO A 207 19.36 7.79 1.45
CA PRO A 207 19.54 7.49 2.87
C PRO A 207 18.23 7.59 3.62
N VAL A 208 18.07 6.77 4.67
CA VAL A 208 16.82 6.62 5.42
C VAL A 208 16.82 7.35 6.77
N THR A 209 17.86 8.16 7.00
CA THR A 209 18.10 8.93 8.23
C THR A 209 18.13 10.45 8.02
N LEU A 210 17.77 10.93 6.82
CA LEU A 210 17.74 12.37 6.53
C LEU A 210 16.67 13.09 7.34
N ASP A 211 16.70 14.43 7.32
CA ASP A 211 15.62 15.21 7.93
C ASP A 211 14.28 14.93 7.22
N SER A 212 13.21 14.82 8.00
CA SER A 212 11.84 14.65 7.53
C SER A 212 11.44 15.62 6.42
N ILE A 213 11.94 16.87 6.42
CA ILE A 213 11.64 17.87 5.40
C ILE A 213 12.20 17.47 4.03
N VAL A 214 13.32 16.76 3.97
CA VAL A 214 13.90 16.27 2.71
C VAL A 214 12.96 15.27 2.06
N TYR A 215 12.42 14.33 2.83
CA TYR A 215 11.44 13.36 2.32
C TYR A 215 10.14 14.03 1.90
N ALA A 216 9.66 15.02 2.65
CA ALA A 216 8.48 15.80 2.28
C ALA A 216 8.67 16.51 0.93
N ASN A 217 9.83 17.15 0.73
CA ASN A 217 10.16 17.82 -0.53
C ASN A 217 10.30 16.82 -1.69
N LEU A 218 10.91 15.66 -1.47
CA LEU A 218 11.02 14.62 -2.49
C LEU A 218 9.66 14.01 -2.85
N LYS A 219 8.78 13.79 -1.86
CA LYS A 219 7.43 13.27 -2.05
C LYS A 219 6.60 14.12 -3.01
N TYR A 220 6.69 15.43 -2.89
CA TYR A 220 5.98 16.39 -3.74
C TYR A 220 6.85 16.92 -4.91
N GLY A 221 8.00 16.31 -5.13
CA GLY A 221 8.97 16.67 -6.17
C GLY A 221 9.37 15.44 -6.97
N ALA A 222 10.65 15.06 -6.90
CA ALA A 222 11.22 14.00 -7.74
C ALA A 222 10.58 12.60 -7.58
N LEU A 223 9.87 12.35 -6.48
CA LEU A 223 9.18 11.08 -6.22
C LEU A 223 7.66 11.22 -6.30
N ASP A 224 7.12 12.35 -6.74
CA ASP A 224 5.67 12.47 -6.93
C ASP A 224 5.19 11.50 -8.02
N GLY A 225 4.12 10.75 -7.72
CA GLY A 225 3.61 9.73 -8.62
C GLY A 225 4.53 8.51 -8.84
N TYR A 226 5.56 8.28 -8.01
CA TYR A 226 6.48 7.14 -8.18
C TYR A 226 5.79 5.78 -8.41
N PRO A 227 4.63 5.42 -7.80
CA PRO A 227 4.03 4.10 -7.99
C PRO A 227 3.61 3.80 -9.44
N ILE A 228 3.37 4.85 -10.22
CA ILE A 228 2.94 4.78 -11.61
C ILE A 228 4.03 5.22 -12.59
N SER A 229 5.24 5.52 -12.10
CA SER A 229 6.35 5.97 -12.93
C SER A 229 6.79 4.87 -13.90
N ASN A 230 6.85 5.22 -15.19
CA ASN A 230 7.23 4.35 -16.31
C ASN A 230 6.36 3.07 -16.42
N MET A 231 5.07 3.14 -16.09
CA MET A 231 4.17 1.97 -16.14
C MET A 231 3.99 1.40 -17.55
N ASP A 232 4.28 2.18 -18.58
CA ASP A 232 4.26 1.81 -19.99
C ASP A 232 5.50 1.04 -20.46
N ASN A 233 6.53 0.90 -19.62
CA ASN A 233 7.76 0.20 -19.96
C ASN A 233 8.23 -0.73 -18.82
N ARG A 234 8.10 -2.05 -19.04
CA ARG A 234 8.49 -3.06 -18.04
C ARG A 234 9.94 -2.97 -17.57
N ASP A 235 10.84 -2.49 -18.43
CA ASP A 235 12.27 -2.42 -18.15
C ASP A 235 12.67 -1.18 -17.38
N SER A 236 11.85 -0.13 -17.37
CA SER A 236 12.07 1.07 -16.55
C SER A 236 11.00 1.30 -15.48
N TYR A 237 10.02 0.40 -15.39
CA TYR A 237 8.96 0.46 -14.39
C TYR A 237 9.53 0.53 -12.98
N TYR A 238 9.00 1.45 -12.18
CA TYR A 238 9.52 1.77 -10.85
C TYR A 238 9.74 0.53 -9.97
N TYR A 239 8.76 -0.36 -9.89
CA TYR A 239 8.87 -1.50 -8.98
C TYR A 239 9.85 -2.59 -9.44
N LYS A 240 10.41 -2.53 -10.66
CA LYS A 240 11.45 -3.47 -11.09
C LYS A 240 12.66 -3.40 -10.16
N HIS A 241 13.19 -2.20 -9.91
CA HIS A 241 14.33 -2.04 -9.02
C HIS A 241 13.96 -2.27 -7.55
N VAL A 242 12.69 -2.05 -7.17
CA VAL A 242 12.21 -2.27 -5.80
C VAL A 242 12.21 -3.76 -5.47
N TYR A 243 11.60 -4.60 -6.31
CA TYR A 243 11.55 -6.05 -6.08
C TYR A 243 12.95 -6.67 -6.13
N LEU A 244 13.79 -6.23 -7.07
CA LEU A 244 15.20 -6.62 -7.10
C LEU A 244 15.95 -6.18 -5.84
N GLY A 245 15.63 -5.00 -5.29
CA GLY A 245 16.19 -4.49 -4.04
C GLY A 245 15.84 -5.36 -2.83
N CYS A 246 14.62 -5.91 -2.76
CA CYS A 246 14.24 -6.87 -1.71
C CYS A 246 15.09 -8.14 -1.78
N LEU A 247 15.33 -8.67 -2.97
CA LEU A 247 16.22 -9.83 -3.15
C LEU A 247 17.66 -9.50 -2.75
N ARG A 248 18.15 -8.30 -3.04
CA ARG A 248 19.49 -7.85 -2.62
C ARG A 248 19.60 -7.66 -1.11
N ALA A 249 18.52 -7.26 -0.45
CA ALA A 249 18.48 -7.18 1.01
C ALA A 249 18.59 -8.58 1.64
N ILE A 250 17.96 -9.59 1.03
CA ILE A 250 18.13 -11.00 1.43
C ILE A 250 19.57 -11.44 1.23
N ASP A 251 20.18 -11.15 0.07
CA ASP A 251 21.59 -11.45 -0.18
C ASP A 251 22.48 -10.81 0.89
N PHE A 252 22.23 -9.55 1.26
CA PHE A 252 22.97 -8.83 2.30
C PHE A 252 22.83 -9.47 3.68
N LEU A 253 21.60 -9.80 4.12
CA LEU A 253 21.37 -10.47 5.40
C LEU A 253 22.13 -11.80 5.46
N ALA A 254 22.15 -12.55 4.35
CA ALA A 254 22.89 -13.81 4.25
C ALA A 254 24.42 -13.63 4.35
N THR A 255 24.96 -12.42 4.15
CA THR A 255 26.39 -12.13 4.36
C THR A 255 26.76 -11.84 5.82
N LEU A 256 25.78 -11.57 6.69
CA LEU A 256 26.06 -11.16 8.06
C LEU A 256 26.63 -12.33 8.88
N PRO A 257 27.79 -12.16 9.53
CA PRO A 257 28.34 -13.21 10.38
C PRO A 257 27.50 -13.46 11.63
N GLN A 258 26.52 -12.61 11.97
CA GLN A 258 25.60 -12.82 13.08
C GLN A 258 24.37 -13.64 12.66
N TYR A 259 24.09 -13.78 11.36
CA TYR A 259 22.95 -14.55 10.89
C TYR A 259 23.18 -16.06 11.04
N ASP A 260 22.14 -16.79 11.44
CA ASP A 260 22.17 -18.25 11.66
C ASP A 260 22.22 -19.11 10.39
N GLY A 261 21.99 -18.51 9.22
CA GLY A 261 22.06 -19.20 7.94
C GLY A 261 20.82 -20.04 7.58
N GLN A 262 19.78 -20.06 8.43
CA GLN A 262 18.60 -20.89 8.21
C GLN A 262 17.26 -20.17 8.42
N ASN A 263 17.13 -19.26 9.40
CA ASN A 263 15.86 -18.68 9.80
C ASN A 263 15.75 -17.23 9.32
N LEU A 264 15.26 -17.04 8.09
CA LEU A 264 15.03 -15.71 7.51
C LEU A 264 13.55 -15.55 7.13
N ASP A 265 12.87 -14.66 7.84
CA ASP A 265 11.51 -14.22 7.51
C ASP A 265 11.58 -13.06 6.49
N LYS A 266 10.73 -13.13 5.45
CA LYS A 266 10.88 -12.35 4.20
C LYS A 266 9.60 -11.64 3.81
#